data_AF-A0AAU1HH78-F1
#
_entry.id   AF-A0AAU1HH78-F1
#
_cell.length_a   1.000
_cell.length_b   1.000
_cell.length_c   1.000
_cell.angle_alpha   90.00
_cell.angle_beta   90.00
_cell.angle_gamma   90.00
#
_symmetry.space_group_name_H-M   'P 1'
#
loop_
_entity.id
_entity.type
_entity.pdbx_description
1 polymer ?
#
loop_
_entity_poly.entity_id
_entity_poly.type
_entity_poly.pdbx_seq_one_letter_code
_entity_poly.pdbx_strand_id
1 'polypeptide(L)' 'MVTLSAPNAQDHVALAEIELCGELMIAASDALEDRLSADRIDEVLKVGAGRGPDEVLDVRAGRGPAEQPPAIPRQGRHRG' A
#
# COMPACT_ATOMS: atom_id res chain seq x y z
N MET A 1 -16.25 -24.44 14.93
CA MET A 1 -17.14 -23.77 13.97
C MET A 1 -17.64 -22.51 14.67
N VAL A 2 -17.33 -21.31 14.15
CA VAL A 2 -17.79 -20.05 14.75
C VAL A 2 -19.16 -19.74 14.14
N THR A 3 -20.19 -19.61 14.99
CA THR A 3 -21.51 -19.13 14.60
C THR A 3 -21.58 -17.64 14.88
N LEU A 4 -21.75 -16.81 13.85
CA LEU A 4 -22.04 -15.40 14.03
C LEU A 4 -23.51 -15.24 14.43
N SER A 5 -23.75 -14.41 15.45
CA SER A 5 -25.12 -14.03 15.85
C SER A 5 -25.68 -12.97 14.90
N ALA A 6 -26.98 -12.70 14.98
CA ALA A 6 -27.61 -11.66 14.16
C ALA A 6 -26.98 -10.28 14.42
N PRO A 7 -26.76 -9.46 13.37
CA PRO A 7 -26.20 -8.12 13.54
C PRO A 7 -27.09 -7.25 14.41
N ASN A 8 -26.47 -6.46 15.27
CA ASN A 8 -27.14 -5.46 16.09
C ASN A 8 -26.87 -4.04 15.56
N ALA A 9 -27.46 -3.03 16.20
CA ALA A 9 -27.30 -1.64 15.76
C ALA A 9 -25.84 -1.17 15.70
N GLN A 10 -24.97 -1.65 16.59
CA GLN A 10 -23.54 -1.32 16.56
C GLN A 10 -22.83 -1.95 15.36
N ASP A 11 -23.24 -3.16 14.94
CA ASP A 11 -22.66 -3.79 13.76
C ASP A 11 -22.97 -2.98 12.50
N HIS A 12 -24.17 -2.41 12.40
CA HIS A 12 -24.53 -1.53 11.29
C HIS A 12 -23.75 -0.21 11.29
N VAL A 13 -23.55 0.39 12.46
CA VAL A 13 -22.74 1.61 12.61
C VAL A 13 -21.29 1.32 12.21
N ALA A 14 -20.72 0.22 12.68
CA ALA A 14 -19.37 -0.20 12.32
C ALA A 14 -19.22 -0.44 10.81
N LEU A 15 -20.20 -1.07 10.17
CA LEU A 15 -20.17 -1.27 8.71
C LEU A 15 -20.22 0.07 7.96
N ALA A 16 -21.05 1.02 8.39
CA ALA A 16 -21.10 2.35 7.79
C ALA A 16 -19.78 3.13 7.98
N GLU A 17 -19.13 3.00 9.14
CA GLU A 17 -17.82 3.60 9.39
C GLU A 17 -16.72 2.97 8.51
N ILE A 18 -16.76 1.65 8.30
CA ILE A 18 -15.81 0.95 7.41
C ILE A 18 -15.98 1.43 5.97
N GLU A 19 -17.23 1.55 5.50
CA GLU A 19 -17.54 2.05 4.16
C GLU A 19 -17.02 3.48 3.97
N LEU A 20 -17.33 4.38 4.90
CA LEU A 20 -16.83 5.76 4.89
C LEU A 20 -15.29 5.84 4.94
N CYS A 21 -14.65 5.04 5.79
CA CYS A 21 -13.19 4.99 5.88
C CYS A 21 -12.56 4.55 4.55
N GLY A 22 -13.18 3.58 3.87
CA GLY A 22 -12.72 3.10 2.56
C GLY A 22 -12.76 4.20 1.51
N GLU A 23 -13.87 4.93 1.43
CA GLU A 23 -14.03 6.05 0.49
C GLU A 23 -12.99 7.16 0.75
N LEU A 24 -12.78 7.54 2.01
CA LEU A 24 -11.80 8.56 2.38
C LEU A 24 -10.37 8.14 2.05
N MET A 25 -10.02 6.85 2.18
CA MET A 25 -8.70 6.34 1.85
C MET A 25 -8.41 6.40 0.35
N ILE A 26 -9.42 6.11 -0.47
CA ILE A 26 -9.33 6.23 -1.93
C ILE A 26 -9.21 7.70 -2.32
N ALA A 27 -10.08 8.57 -1.80
CA ALA A 27 -10.03 10.00 -2.06
C ALA A 27 -8.69 10.63 -1.65
N ALA A 28 -8.13 10.22 -0.50
CA ALA A 28 -6.81 10.68 -0.07
C ALA A 28 -5.67 10.14 -0.95
N SER A 29 -5.80 8.93 -1.50
CA SER A 29 -4.80 8.34 -2.39
C SER A 29 -4.81 8.95 -3.80
N ASP A 30 -5.97 9.42 -4.26
CA ASP A 30 -6.15 10.10 -5.56
C ASP A 30 -5.98 11.62 -5.47
N ALA A 31 -5.93 12.17 -4.26
CA ALA A 31 -5.64 13.58 -4.04
C ALA A 31 -4.29 13.94 -4.67
N LEU A 32 -4.23 15.10 -5.34
CA LEU A 32 -3.03 15.61 -6.03
C LEU A 32 -1.91 16.04 -5.06
N GLU A 33 -2.04 15.75 -3.77
CA GLU A 33 -1.02 16.06 -2.79
C GLU A 33 0.14 15.05 -2.90
N ASP A 34 1.36 15.56 -2.75
CA ASP A 34 2.53 14.70 -2.69
C ASP A 34 2.46 13.79 -1.46
N ARG A 35 3.04 12.60 -1.57
CA ARG A 35 3.23 11.73 -0.39
C ARG A 35 3.97 12.51 0.70
N LEU A 36 3.56 12.30 1.95
CA LEU A 36 4.31 12.80 3.11
C LEU A 36 5.80 12.44 2.99
N SER A 37 6.67 13.34 3.45
CA SER A 37 8.11 13.04 3.53
C SER A 37 8.36 11.86 4.47
N ALA A 38 9.44 11.11 4.23
CA ALA A 38 9.82 9.97 5.07
C ALA A 38 9.92 10.36 6.56
N ASP A 39 10.58 11.48 6.87
CA ASP A 39 10.70 11.99 8.25
C ASP A 39 9.33 12.24 8.90
N ARG A 40 8.36 12.78 8.15
CA ARG A 40 7.01 13.04 8.63
C ARG A 40 6.19 11.75 8.78
N ILE A 41 6.42 10.77 7.92
CA ILE A 41 5.85 9.42 8.05
C ILE A 41 6.38 8.76 9.32
N ASP A 42 7.68 8.81 9.57
CA ASP A 42 8.31 8.23 10.76
C ASP A 42 7.86 8.92 12.05
N GLU A 43 7.67 10.24 12.02
CA GLU A 43 7.09 11.02 13.13
C GLU A 43 5.66 10.53 13.46
N VAL A 44 4.80 10.40 12.45
CA VAL A 44 3.40 9.96 12.61
C VAL A 44 3.33 8.50 13.07
N LEU A 45 4.15 7.63 12.48
CA LEU A 45 4.18 6.19 12.80
C LEU A 45 5.00 5.88 14.05
N LYS A 46 5.70 6.86 14.63
CA LYS A 46 6.56 6.71 15.82
C LYS A 46 7.61 5.60 15.66
N VAL A 47 8.09 5.36 14.43
CA VAL A 47 9.00 4.24 14.09
C VAL A 47 10.33 4.33 14.86
N GLY A 48 10.77 5.55 15.22
CA GLY A 48 12.00 5.78 16.00
C GLY A 48 11.87 5.57 17.52
N ALA A 49 10.68 5.33 18.07
CA ALA A 49 10.45 5.29 19.52
C ALA A 49 10.58 3.89 20.15
N GLY A 50 10.83 2.82 19.38
CA GLY A 50 10.83 1.48 19.95
C GLY A 50 11.29 0.30 19.08
N ARG A 51 11.83 0.50 17.88
CA ARG A 51 12.43 -0.61 17.13
C ARG A 51 13.95 -0.59 17.35
N GLY A 52 14.44 -1.56 18.12
CA GLY A 52 15.88 -1.83 18.20
C GLY A 52 16.46 -2.10 16.80
N PRO A 53 17.78 -1.97 16.61
CA PRO A 53 18.44 -1.92 15.30
C PRO A 53 18.34 -3.18 14.41
N ASP A 54 17.55 -4.19 14.76
CA ASP A 54 17.61 -5.52 14.13
C ASP A 54 16.48 -5.88 13.16
N GLU A 55 15.51 -5.01 12.91
CA GLU A 55 14.62 -5.26 11.78
C GLU A 55 14.33 -3.98 11.02
N VAL A 56 15.07 -3.77 9.94
CA VAL A 56 14.64 -2.92 8.85
C VAL A 56 13.99 -3.90 7.87
N LEU A 57 12.66 -4.03 7.87
CA LEU A 57 12.01 -4.74 6.77
C LEU A 57 12.18 -3.81 5.56
N ASP A 58 13.14 -4.15 4.73
CA ASP A 58 13.42 -3.46 3.48
C ASP A 58 12.19 -3.63 2.57
N VAL A 59 11.23 -2.70 2.64
CA VAL A 59 10.04 -2.69 1.76
C VAL A 59 10.44 -2.51 0.30
N ARG A 60 11.68 -2.09 0.01
CA ARG A 60 12.21 -2.03 -1.36
C ARG A 60 12.80 -3.37 -1.83
N ALA A 61 13.01 -4.35 -0.96
CA ALA A 61 13.44 -5.70 -1.34
C ALA A 61 12.35 -6.53 -2.05
N GLY A 62 11.18 -5.93 -2.35
CA GLY A 62 10.24 -6.47 -3.33
C GLY A 62 10.65 -6.23 -4.80
N ARG A 63 11.64 -5.37 -5.06
CA ARG A 63 12.20 -5.21 -6.42
C ARG A 63 13.52 -5.97 -6.54
N GLY A 64 13.40 -7.27 -6.81
CA GLY A 64 14.54 -8.08 -7.23
C GLY A 64 15.18 -7.54 -8.52
N PRO A 65 16.46 -7.83 -8.78
CA PRO A 65 17.15 -7.40 -9.99
C PRO A 65 16.70 -8.26 -11.18
N ALA A 66 15.56 -7.94 -11.79
CA ALA A 66 15.21 -8.21 -13.20
C ALA A 66 13.68 -8.23 -13.40
N GLU A 67 13.12 -7.10 -13.76
CA GLU A 67 12.15 -7.10 -14.86
C GLU A 67 12.55 -5.95 -15.78
N GLN A 68 13.53 -6.24 -16.63
CA GLN A 68 13.58 -5.53 -17.90
C GLN A 68 12.33 -5.99 -18.66
N PRO A 69 11.42 -5.09 -19.07
CA PRO A 69 10.32 -5.49 -19.95
C PRO A 69 10.93 -6.20 -21.15
N PRO A 70 10.33 -7.29 -21.66
CA PRO A 70 10.94 -8.06 -22.74
C PRO A 70 11.28 -7.10 -23.88
N ALA A 71 12.58 -6.99 -24.17
CA ALA A 71 13.07 -6.16 -25.26
C ALA A 71 12.56 -6.80 -26.56
N ILE A 72 11.42 -6.31 -27.07
CA ILE A 72 10.88 -6.72 -28.36
C ILE A 72 11.98 -6.41 -29.39
N PRO A 73 12.59 -7.42 -30.03
CA PRO A 73 13.58 -7.15 -31.07
C PRO A 73 12.85 -6.42 -32.19
N ARG A 74 13.20 -5.17 -32.45
CA ARG A 74 12.77 -4.48 -33.67
C ARG A 74 13.39 -5.23 -34.83
N GLN A 75 12.60 -6.09 -35.47
CA GLN A 75 12.95 -6.85 -36.67
C GLN A 75 13.36 -5.85 -37.76
N GLY A 76 14.65 -5.54 -37.80
CA GLY A 76 15.27 -4.72 -38.81
C GLY A 76 15.41 -5.54 -40.09
N ARG A 77 14.59 -5.20 -41.07
CA ARG A 77 14.90 -5.21 -42.51
C ARG A 77 15.60 -6.49 -43.01
N HIS A 78 14.80 -7.39 -43.57
CA HIS A 78 15.28 -8.34 -44.57
C HIS A 78 16.14 -7.59 -45.61
N ARG A 79 17.42 -7.96 -45.65
CA ARG A 79 18.47 -7.42 -46.51
C ARG A 79 18.86 -8.51 -47.50
N GLY A 80 18.89 -8.16 -48.78
CA GLY A 80 19.61 -8.89 -49.84
C GLY A 80 18.75 -9.88 -50.59
#